data_AF-A0A3B3X0V2-F1
#
_entry.id   AF-A0A3B3X0V2-F1
#
_cell.length_a   1.000
_cell.length_b   1.000
_cell.length_c   1.000
_cell.angle_alpha   90.00
_cell.angle_beta   90.00
_cell.angle_gamma   90.00
#
_symmetry.space_group_name_H-M   'P 1'
#
loop_
_entity.id
_entity.type
_entity.pdbx_description
1 polymer ?
#
loop_
_entity_poly.entity_id
_entity_poly.type
_entity_poly.pdbx_seq_one_letter_code
_entity_poly.pdbx_strand_id
1 'polypeptide(L)'
;GGPLKIKMSEMGMNDVFCCPICQEIFKDPVILSCSHSFCKECLQKCWRRRTGRSCPVCRKRSASDAPPCNLALKNLCESFLQQRNQKASEGLCSLHSEKLKLFCLDHQQPVCLVCRDSEKHTDHRFRAIDEAAQQHRKKLQETLEPLEEKLELRKKVQEEFDQTAEHLEVQARHTERQIREQFKQLHQFLAEEEEARLAALREGEEQKRGMMEEKMEALSREIAALSDTVRATEADCPSLINSSFNIKRPAGSLT
;
A
#
# COMPACT_ATOMS: atom_id res chain seq x y z
N GLY A 1 33.19 -16.74 -68.62
CA GLY A 1 33.96 -16.48 -67.39
C GLY A 1 33.13 -16.96 -66.21
N GLY A 2 33.65 -17.88 -65.42
CA GLY A 2 32.93 -18.50 -64.31
C GLY A 2 32.69 -17.54 -63.14
N PRO A 3 31.72 -17.84 -62.25
CA PRO A 3 31.43 -17.02 -61.09
C PRO A 3 32.61 -17.05 -60.10
N LEU A 4 33.07 -15.87 -59.72
CA LEU A 4 34.11 -15.62 -58.74
C LEU A 4 33.68 -16.23 -57.40
N LYS A 5 34.35 -17.32 -56.98
CA LYS A 5 34.33 -17.78 -55.60
C LYS A 5 35.05 -16.73 -54.76
N ILE A 6 34.30 -15.89 -54.06
CA ILE A 6 34.85 -15.01 -53.04
C ILE A 6 35.34 -15.89 -51.89
N LYS A 7 36.65 -16.11 -51.85
CA LYS A 7 37.35 -16.62 -50.66
C LYS A 7 37.30 -15.50 -49.62
N MET A 8 36.32 -15.55 -48.71
CA MET A 8 36.35 -14.70 -47.51
C MET A 8 37.39 -15.27 -46.57
N SER A 9 38.57 -14.66 -46.56
CA SER A 9 39.64 -14.92 -45.60
C SER A 9 39.27 -14.38 -44.22
N GLU A 10 39.45 -15.25 -43.22
CA GLU A 10 39.86 -14.98 -41.82
C GLU A 10 39.67 -13.55 -41.29
N MET A 11 38.46 -13.25 -40.84
CA MET A 11 38.20 -12.30 -39.75
C MET A 11 36.88 -12.74 -39.11
N GLY A 12 36.81 -12.81 -37.77
CA GLY A 12 35.70 -13.43 -37.04
C GLY A 12 34.33 -12.97 -37.55
N MET A 13 33.54 -13.90 -38.06
CA MET A 13 32.21 -13.68 -38.65
C MET A 13 31.21 -12.96 -37.69
N ASN A 14 31.58 -12.79 -36.42
CA ASN A 14 30.81 -12.10 -35.38
C ASN A 14 31.00 -10.58 -35.38
N ASP A 15 32.16 -10.04 -35.79
CA ASP A 15 32.45 -8.60 -35.61
C ASP A 15 31.65 -7.68 -36.54
N VAL A 16 31.09 -8.23 -37.63
CA VAL A 16 30.30 -7.47 -38.60
C VAL A 16 28.84 -7.28 -38.14
N PHE A 17 28.35 -8.14 -37.24
CA PHE A 17 26.97 -8.10 -36.73
C PHE A 17 26.84 -7.53 -35.33
N CYS A 18 27.95 -7.14 -34.70
CA CYS A 18 27.94 -6.63 -33.33
C CYS A 18 27.88 -5.11 -33.25
N CYS A 19 27.09 -4.62 -32.31
CA CYS A 19 27.02 -3.21 -31.96
C CYS A 19 28.30 -2.78 -31.23
N PRO A 20 28.98 -1.71 -31.65
CA PRO A 20 30.24 -1.28 -31.01
C PRO A 20 30.06 -0.73 -29.59
N ILE A 21 28.83 -0.53 -29.12
CA ILE A 21 28.54 -0.04 -27.77
C ILE A 21 28.32 -1.20 -26.78
N CYS A 22 27.43 -2.13 -27.12
CA CYS A 22 27.11 -3.26 -26.23
C CYS A 22 27.87 -4.54 -26.57
N GLN A 23 28.57 -4.57 -27.71
CA GLN A 23 29.31 -5.73 -28.24
C GLN A 23 28.45 -6.97 -28.53
N GLU A 24 27.14 -6.85 -28.38
CA GLU A 24 26.14 -7.83 -28.77
C GLU A 24 25.66 -7.64 -30.22
N ILE A 25 25.05 -8.68 -30.79
CA ILE A 25 24.40 -8.63 -32.11
C ILE A 25 23.39 -7.47 -32.13
N PHE A 26 23.35 -6.72 -33.24
CA PHE A 26 22.45 -5.56 -33.35
C PHE A 26 20.99 -5.92 -33.07
N LYS A 27 20.38 -5.21 -32.11
CA LYS A 27 18.94 -5.21 -31.86
C LYS A 27 18.35 -3.89 -32.31
N ASP A 28 17.45 -3.95 -33.29
CA ASP A 28 16.87 -2.77 -33.97
C ASP A 28 17.96 -1.76 -34.38
N PRO A 29 18.87 -2.14 -35.29
CA PRO A 29 19.98 -1.28 -35.70
C PRO A 29 19.45 0.00 -36.34
N VAL A 30 19.95 1.15 -35.88
CA VAL A 30 19.75 2.45 -36.52
C VAL A 30 21.04 2.91 -37.18
N ILE A 31 20.93 3.62 -38.30
CA ILE A 31 22.08 4.13 -39.06
C ILE A 31 22.15 5.65 -38.99
N LEU A 32 23.31 6.19 -38.64
CA LEU A 32 23.59 7.62 -38.65
C LEU A 32 24.03 8.08 -40.05
N SER A 33 24.00 9.39 -40.31
CA SER A 33 24.51 10.00 -41.55
C SER A 33 26.02 9.84 -41.78
N CYS A 34 26.75 9.33 -40.79
CA CYS A 34 28.15 8.90 -40.91
C CYS A 34 28.29 7.40 -41.22
N SER A 35 27.20 6.73 -41.61
CA SER A 35 27.10 5.31 -41.94
C SER A 35 27.42 4.32 -40.81
N HIS A 36 27.65 4.79 -39.58
CA HIS A 36 27.81 3.92 -38.43
C HIS A 36 26.45 3.46 -37.90
N SER A 37 26.34 2.17 -37.59
CA SER A 37 25.14 1.55 -37.02
C SER A 37 25.31 1.22 -35.55
N PHE A 38 24.20 1.32 -34.81
CA PHE A 38 24.11 1.07 -33.36
C PHE A 38 22.74 0.46 -33.05
N CYS A 39 22.62 -0.32 -31.96
CA CYS A 39 21.29 -0.66 -31.44
C CYS A 39 20.56 0.64 -31.07
N LYS A 40 19.27 0.75 -31.39
CA LYS A 40 18.45 1.93 -31.10
C LYS A 40 18.58 2.39 -29.64
N GLU A 41 18.46 1.45 -28.70
CA GLU A 41 18.60 1.76 -27.27
C GLU A 41 20.01 2.19 -26.87
N CYS A 42 21.04 1.59 -27.45
CA CYS A 42 22.43 1.91 -27.13
C CYS A 42 22.77 3.34 -27.56
N LEU A 43 22.32 3.73 -28.76
CA LEU A 43 22.49 5.09 -29.25
C LEU A 43 21.73 6.11 -28.38
N GLN A 44 20.47 5.82 -28.05
CA GLN A 44 19.66 6.68 -27.19
C GLN A 44 20.27 6.87 -25.80
N LYS A 45 20.77 5.80 -25.18
CA LYS A 45 21.48 5.87 -23.89
C LYS A 45 22.75 6.72 -23.99
N CYS A 46 23.52 6.58 -25.08
CA CYS A 46 24.69 7.42 -25.34
C CYS A 46 24.33 8.90 -25.46
N TRP A 47 23.29 9.23 -26.22
CA TRP A 47 22.84 10.62 -26.42
C TRP A 47 22.25 11.26 -25.16
N ARG A 48 21.64 10.49 -24.25
CA ARG A 48 21.21 11.01 -22.96
C ARG A 48 22.37 11.34 -22.02
N ARG A 49 23.45 10.55 -22.06
CA ARG A 49 24.61 10.72 -21.17
C ARG A 49 25.58 11.82 -21.63
N ARG A 50 25.58 12.17 -22.92
CA ARG A 50 26.49 13.18 -23.48
C ARG A 50 25.72 14.44 -23.84
N THR A 51 26.36 15.61 -23.70
CA THR A 51 25.84 16.90 -24.16
C THR A 51 25.90 16.98 -25.69
N GLY A 52 25.01 16.24 -26.36
CA GLY A 52 24.79 16.34 -27.81
C GLY A 52 24.66 15.02 -28.55
N ARG A 53 24.01 15.09 -29.71
CA ARG A 53 23.73 13.96 -30.61
C ARG A 53 24.94 13.66 -31.51
N SER A 54 26.05 13.19 -30.95
CA SER A 54 27.24 12.80 -31.72
C SER A 54 27.30 11.29 -31.95
N CYS A 55 27.91 10.86 -33.06
CA CYS A 55 28.22 9.47 -33.30
C CYS A 55 29.21 8.95 -32.24
N PRO A 56 28.92 7.83 -31.55
CA PRO A 56 29.83 7.27 -30.56
C PRO A 56 31.20 6.84 -31.10
N VAL A 57 31.30 6.54 -32.41
CA VAL A 57 32.53 6.07 -33.05
C VAL A 57 33.34 7.25 -33.63
N CYS A 58 32.77 8.01 -34.57
CA CYS A 58 33.50 9.05 -35.29
C CYS A 58 33.21 10.48 -34.80
N ARG A 59 32.40 10.65 -33.75
CA ARG A 59 32.02 11.94 -33.14
C ARG A 59 31.28 12.93 -34.06
N LYS A 60 31.03 12.60 -35.33
CA LYS A 60 30.22 13.42 -36.25
C LYS A 60 28.84 13.68 -35.66
N ARG A 61 28.37 14.95 -35.69
CA ARG A 61 27.05 15.34 -35.20
C ARG A 61 25.95 14.71 -36.07
N SER A 62 24.98 14.07 -35.43
CA SER A 62 23.77 13.54 -36.07
C SER A 62 22.83 14.68 -36.42
N ALA A 63 22.26 14.61 -37.62
CA ALA A 63 21.28 15.58 -38.11
C ALA A 63 19.87 15.34 -37.53
N SER A 64 19.54 14.07 -37.23
CA SER A 64 18.24 13.65 -36.70
C SER A 64 18.35 13.15 -35.25
N ASP A 65 17.31 13.40 -34.44
CA ASP A 65 17.04 12.78 -33.14
C ASP A 65 16.42 11.38 -33.25
N ALA A 66 15.86 11.04 -34.39
CA ALA A 66 15.32 9.72 -34.71
C ALA A 66 15.96 9.20 -36.01
N PRO A 67 17.18 8.64 -35.96
CA PRO A 67 17.79 8.03 -37.13
C PRO A 67 16.96 6.84 -37.63
N PRO A 68 16.89 6.64 -38.96
CA PRO A 68 16.14 5.54 -39.54
C PRO A 68 16.72 4.19 -39.13
N CYS A 69 15.85 3.18 -39.08
CA CYS A 69 16.24 1.79 -38.89
C CYS A 69 17.00 1.29 -40.13
N ASN A 70 18.14 0.65 -39.93
CA ASN A 70 18.86 -0.06 -40.98
C ASN A 70 18.19 -1.42 -41.19
N LEU A 71 17.12 -1.45 -41.99
CA LEU A 71 16.34 -2.67 -42.25
C LEU A 71 17.20 -3.79 -42.86
N ALA A 72 18.16 -3.45 -43.72
CA ALA A 72 19.06 -4.45 -44.31
C ALA A 72 19.92 -5.13 -43.23
N LEU A 73 20.55 -4.35 -42.34
CA LEU A 73 21.32 -4.90 -41.23
C LEU A 73 20.45 -5.67 -40.24
N LYS A 74 19.22 -5.17 -39.97
CA LYS A 74 18.24 -5.86 -39.13
C LYS A 74 17.91 -7.25 -39.68
N ASN A 75 17.52 -7.33 -40.96
CA ASN A 75 17.17 -8.59 -41.61
C ASN A 75 18.35 -9.57 -41.60
N LEU A 76 19.58 -9.10 -41.87
CA LEU A 76 20.76 -9.95 -41.82
C LEU A 76 21.05 -10.47 -40.40
N CYS A 77 20.92 -9.62 -39.38
CA CYS A 77 21.07 -10.05 -37.98
C CYS A 77 20.00 -11.07 -37.60
N GLU A 78 18.74 -10.86 -38.01
CA GLU A 78 17.64 -11.79 -37.76
C GLU A 78 17.85 -13.14 -38.47
N SER A 79 18.26 -13.15 -39.73
CA SER A 79 18.59 -14.39 -40.47
C SER A 79 19.78 -15.12 -39.84
N PHE A 80 20.81 -14.40 -39.41
CA PHE A 80 21.95 -14.98 -38.71
C PHE A 80 21.54 -15.62 -37.38
N LEU A 81 20.70 -14.93 -36.60
CA LEU A 81 20.14 -15.45 -35.35
C LEU A 81 19.27 -16.69 -35.60
N GLN A 82 18.41 -16.68 -36.62
CA GLN A 82 17.60 -17.84 -37.00
C GLN A 82 18.47 -19.04 -37.38
N GLN A 83 19.48 -18.84 -38.22
CA GLN A 83 20.39 -19.90 -38.62
C GLN A 83 21.20 -20.44 -37.43
N ARG A 84 21.65 -19.56 -36.53
CA ARG A 84 22.33 -19.94 -35.29
C ARG A 84 21.42 -20.76 -34.37
N ASN A 85 20.17 -20.34 -34.20
CA ASN A 85 19.17 -21.03 -33.37
C ASN A 85 18.81 -22.39 -33.95
N GLN A 86 18.70 -22.49 -35.29
CA GLN A 86 18.45 -23.75 -35.97
C GLN A 86 19.61 -24.74 -35.77
N LYS A 87 20.85 -24.28 -35.96
CA LYS A 87 22.04 -25.09 -35.65
C LYS A 87 22.10 -25.52 -34.18
N ALA A 88 21.73 -24.65 -33.25
CA ALA A 88 21.67 -24.99 -31.82
C ALA A 88 20.60 -26.06 -31.54
N SER A 89 19.43 -25.95 -32.16
CA SER A 89 18.35 -26.94 -32.07
C SER A 89 18.75 -28.30 -32.66
N GLU A 90 19.59 -28.31 -33.68
CA GLU A 90 20.13 -29.52 -34.33
C GLU A 90 21.39 -30.06 -33.62
N GLY A 91 21.86 -29.41 -32.56
CA GLY A 91 23.07 -29.80 -31.83
C GLY A 91 24.36 -29.64 -32.64
N LEU A 92 24.41 -28.67 -33.55
CA LEU A 92 25.54 -28.42 -34.45
C LEU A 92 26.45 -27.29 -33.95
N CYS A 93 27.74 -27.45 -34.17
CA CYS A 93 28.76 -26.45 -33.90
C CYS A 93 28.56 -25.23 -34.81
N SER A 94 28.53 -24.03 -34.24
CA SER A 94 28.32 -22.81 -35.04
C SER A 94 29.47 -22.52 -36.02
N LEU A 95 30.70 -22.94 -35.71
CA LEU A 95 31.89 -22.69 -36.54
C LEU A 95 32.04 -23.73 -37.65
N HIS A 96 31.87 -25.00 -37.32
CA HIS A 96 32.18 -26.11 -38.23
C HIS A 96 30.94 -26.78 -38.83
N SER A 97 29.73 -26.45 -38.34
CA SER A 97 28.47 -27.12 -38.71
C SER A 97 28.47 -28.64 -38.50
N GLU A 98 29.33 -29.11 -37.58
CA GLU A 98 29.49 -30.51 -37.18
C GLU A 98 28.76 -30.80 -35.87
N LYS A 99 28.30 -32.04 -35.66
CA LYS A 99 27.60 -32.44 -34.43
C LYS A 99 28.49 -32.21 -33.20
N LEU A 100 27.92 -31.55 -32.18
CA LEU A 100 28.53 -31.38 -30.87
C LEU A 100 28.46 -32.71 -30.13
N LYS A 101 29.62 -33.32 -29.87
CA LYS A 101 29.72 -34.63 -29.20
C LYS A 101 30.51 -34.58 -27.90
N LEU A 102 31.31 -33.54 -27.72
CA LEU A 102 32.19 -33.39 -26.58
C LEU A 102 31.82 -32.14 -25.77
N PHE A 103 32.18 -32.13 -24.52
CA PHE A 103 32.10 -30.96 -23.64
C PHE A 103 33.51 -30.65 -23.11
N CYS A 104 33.98 -29.43 -23.36
CA CYS A 104 35.24 -28.94 -22.83
C CYS A 104 35.04 -28.51 -21.37
N LEU A 105 35.75 -29.15 -20.44
CA LEU A 105 35.61 -28.89 -19.01
C LEU A 105 36.22 -27.56 -18.57
N ASP A 106 37.26 -27.09 -19.25
CA ASP A 106 37.96 -25.85 -18.93
C ASP A 106 37.15 -24.63 -19.40
N HIS A 107 36.61 -24.70 -20.61
CA HIS A 107 35.77 -23.64 -21.18
C HIS A 107 34.28 -23.77 -20.85
N GLN A 108 33.86 -24.86 -20.21
CA GLN A 108 32.46 -25.14 -19.86
C GLN A 108 31.50 -25.02 -21.06
N GLN A 109 31.89 -25.56 -22.21
CA GLN A 109 31.09 -25.45 -23.45
C GLN A 109 31.11 -26.73 -24.29
N PRO A 110 30.01 -27.02 -25.03
CA PRO A 110 29.97 -28.13 -25.97
C PRO A 110 30.80 -27.80 -27.21
N VAL A 111 31.51 -28.81 -27.73
CA VAL A 111 32.39 -28.68 -28.88
C VAL A 111 32.23 -29.88 -29.84
N CYS A 112 32.48 -29.66 -31.13
CA CYS A 112 32.59 -30.75 -32.10
C CYS A 112 34.02 -31.30 -32.12
N LEU A 113 34.24 -32.38 -32.87
CA LEU A 113 35.55 -33.02 -32.98
C LEU A 113 36.61 -32.10 -33.62
N VAL A 114 36.20 -31.24 -34.56
CA VAL A 114 37.11 -30.28 -35.19
C VAL A 114 37.57 -29.21 -34.19
N CYS A 115 36.68 -28.73 -33.31
CA CYS A 115 37.05 -27.79 -32.25
C CYS A 115 38.06 -28.37 -31.26
N ARG A 116 37.98 -29.67 -30.95
CA ARG A 116 38.91 -30.34 -30.03
C ARG A 116 40.35 -30.20 -30.49
N ASP A 117 40.58 -30.38 -31.79
CA ASP A 117 41.91 -30.38 -32.39
C ASP A 117 42.37 -28.96 -32.81
N SER A 118 41.56 -27.93 -32.52
CA SER A 118 41.92 -26.54 -32.78
C SER A 118 42.86 -25.98 -31.71
N GLU A 119 43.69 -25.00 -32.08
CA GLU A 119 44.59 -24.27 -31.16
C GLU A 119 43.85 -23.68 -29.94
N LYS A 120 42.55 -23.36 -30.09
CA LYS A 120 41.73 -22.83 -29.00
C LYS A 120 41.53 -23.81 -27.85
N HIS A 121 41.70 -25.11 -28.08
CA HIS A 121 41.50 -26.13 -27.05
C HIS A 121 42.72 -27.05 -26.88
N THR A 122 43.91 -26.56 -27.22
CA THR A 122 45.16 -27.26 -26.95
C THR A 122 45.29 -27.55 -25.45
N ASP A 123 45.57 -28.81 -25.11
CA ASP A 123 45.72 -29.31 -23.73
C ASP A 123 44.48 -29.22 -22.82
N HIS A 124 43.29 -28.99 -23.39
CA HIS A 124 42.05 -28.96 -22.61
C HIS A 124 41.50 -30.35 -22.33
N ARG A 125 40.70 -30.46 -21.27
CA ARG A 125 40.04 -31.71 -20.88
C ARG A 125 38.63 -31.78 -21.46
N PHE A 126 38.27 -32.97 -21.92
CA PHE A 126 36.97 -33.22 -22.55
C PHE A 126 36.27 -34.43 -21.93
N ARG A 127 34.94 -34.41 -22.04
CA ARG A 127 34.06 -35.57 -21.80
C ARG A 127 33.04 -35.69 -22.92
N ALA A 128 32.40 -36.85 -23.03
CA ALA A 128 31.21 -36.96 -23.86
C ALA A 128 30.14 -35.99 -23.35
N ILE A 129 29.40 -35.38 -24.28
CA ILE A 129 28.37 -34.38 -23.94
C ILE A 129 27.30 -34.98 -23.02
N ASP A 130 26.93 -36.24 -23.23
CA ASP A 130 25.91 -36.93 -22.44
C ASP A 130 26.36 -37.17 -20.98
N GLU A 131 27.63 -37.52 -20.77
CA GLU A 131 28.21 -37.70 -19.44
C GLU A 131 28.29 -36.38 -18.68
N ALA A 132 28.77 -35.32 -19.35
CA ALA A 132 28.81 -33.99 -18.77
C ALA A 132 27.38 -33.53 -18.41
N ALA A 133 26.43 -33.70 -19.33
CA ALA A 133 25.03 -33.36 -19.09
C ALA A 133 24.42 -34.14 -17.92
N GLN A 134 24.71 -35.44 -17.79
CA GLN A 134 24.26 -36.24 -16.66
C GLN A 134 24.85 -35.74 -15.33
N GLN A 135 26.14 -35.41 -15.31
CA GLN A 135 26.78 -34.87 -14.11
C GLN A 135 26.20 -33.50 -13.71
N HIS A 136 25.96 -32.62 -14.69
CA HIS A 136 25.32 -31.33 -14.44
C HIS A 136 23.88 -31.49 -13.95
N ARG A 137 23.10 -32.41 -14.53
CA ARG A 137 21.74 -32.74 -14.04
C ARG A 137 21.76 -33.23 -12.59
N LYS A 138 22.69 -34.13 -12.25
CA LYS A 138 22.82 -34.64 -10.89
C LYS A 138 23.13 -33.52 -9.89
N LYS A 139 24.14 -32.69 -10.19
CA LYS A 139 24.48 -31.52 -9.35
C LYS A 139 23.30 -30.57 -9.19
N LEU A 140 22.57 -30.30 -10.27
CA LEU A 140 21.40 -29.44 -10.22
C LEU A 140 20.33 -30.03 -9.29
N GLN A 141 20.08 -31.33 -9.39
CA GLN A 141 19.11 -32.03 -8.54
C GLN A 141 19.53 -32.00 -7.06
N GLU A 142 20.80 -32.28 -6.76
CA GLU A 142 21.36 -32.16 -5.40
C GLU A 142 21.21 -30.74 -4.82
N THR A 143 21.27 -29.70 -5.67
CA THR A 143 21.03 -28.31 -5.23
C THR A 143 19.55 -27.94 -5.16
N LEU A 144 18.68 -28.63 -5.91
CA LEU A 144 17.26 -28.32 -6.00
C LEU A 144 16.50 -28.88 -4.78
N GLU A 145 16.80 -30.10 -4.36
CA GLU A 145 16.12 -30.77 -3.24
C GLU A 145 16.08 -29.90 -1.96
N PRO A 146 17.20 -29.31 -1.47
CA PRO A 146 17.16 -28.45 -0.28
C PRO A 146 16.38 -27.14 -0.49
N LEU A 147 16.27 -26.67 -1.73
CA LEU A 147 15.48 -25.47 -2.06
C LEU A 147 13.99 -25.77 -2.04
N GLU A 148 13.59 -26.94 -2.54
CA GLU A 148 12.21 -27.43 -2.46
C GLU A 148 11.78 -27.63 -1.00
N GLU A 149 12.63 -28.25 -0.17
CA GLU A 149 12.36 -28.39 1.27
C GLU A 149 12.20 -27.03 1.97
N LYS A 150 13.09 -26.08 1.69
CA LYS A 150 12.99 -24.71 2.24
C LYS A 150 11.74 -23.99 1.76
N LEU A 151 11.32 -24.21 0.52
CA LEU A 151 10.10 -23.62 -0.02
C LEU A 151 8.88 -24.16 0.73
N GLU A 152 8.79 -25.48 0.91
CA GLU A 152 7.69 -26.10 1.65
C GLU A 152 7.66 -25.68 3.12
N LEU A 153 8.83 -25.56 3.77
CA LEU A 153 8.91 -25.02 5.12
C LEU A 153 8.37 -23.59 5.21
N ARG A 154 8.77 -22.73 4.25
CA ARG A 154 8.29 -21.33 4.23
C ARG A 154 6.79 -21.23 3.98
N LYS A 155 6.22 -22.10 3.15
CA LYS A 155 4.76 -22.16 2.95
C LYS A 155 4.02 -22.51 4.23
N LYS A 156 4.52 -23.48 5.01
CA LYS A 156 3.92 -23.84 6.31
C LYS A 156 3.96 -22.68 7.30
N VAL A 157 5.12 -22.01 7.41
CA VAL A 157 5.26 -20.84 8.28
C VAL A 157 4.34 -19.70 7.83
N GLN A 158 4.19 -19.49 6.52
CA GLN A 158 3.24 -18.51 5.99
C GLN A 158 1.80 -18.82 6.42
N GLU A 159 1.38 -20.09 6.31
CA GLU A 159 0.05 -20.53 6.75
C GLU A 159 -0.17 -20.30 8.26
N GLU A 160 0.83 -20.56 9.10
CA GLU A 160 0.78 -20.27 10.55
C GLU A 160 0.61 -18.77 10.83
N PHE A 161 1.29 -17.91 10.08
CA PHE A 161 1.13 -16.46 10.19
C PHE A 161 -0.27 -16.00 9.76
N ASP A 162 -0.78 -16.54 8.65
CA ASP A 162 -2.12 -16.20 8.15
C ASP A 162 -3.20 -16.59 9.16
N GLN A 163 -3.11 -17.79 9.75
CA GLN A 163 -4.00 -18.24 10.83
C GLN A 163 -3.91 -17.34 12.08
N THR A 164 -2.69 -16.94 12.46
CA THR A 164 -2.49 -16.05 13.60
C THR A 164 -3.10 -14.67 13.36
N ALA A 165 -2.95 -14.13 12.16
CA ALA A 165 -3.52 -12.84 11.79
C ALA A 165 -5.07 -12.87 11.85
N GLU A 166 -5.68 -13.93 11.32
CA GLU A 166 -7.13 -14.13 11.39
C GLU A 166 -7.62 -14.22 12.85
N HIS A 167 -6.93 -14.99 13.68
CA HIS A 167 -7.25 -15.09 15.10
C HIS A 167 -7.16 -13.72 15.82
N LEU A 168 -6.12 -12.94 15.54
CA LEU A 168 -5.96 -11.60 16.12
C LEU A 168 -7.10 -10.66 15.68
N GLU A 169 -7.55 -10.73 14.43
CA GLU A 169 -8.67 -9.93 13.94
C GLU A 169 -9.99 -10.30 14.64
N VAL A 170 -10.27 -11.60 14.77
CA VAL A 170 -11.46 -12.09 15.48
C VAL A 170 -11.42 -11.68 16.95
N GLN A 171 -10.26 -11.82 17.60
CA GLN A 171 -10.09 -11.43 18.99
C GLN A 171 -10.30 -9.92 19.19
N ALA A 172 -9.71 -9.08 18.33
CA ALA A 172 -9.88 -7.63 18.39
C ALA A 172 -11.35 -7.23 18.26
N ARG A 173 -12.08 -7.80 17.29
CA ARG A 173 -13.53 -7.57 17.12
C ARG A 173 -14.35 -8.03 18.32
N HIS A 174 -13.98 -9.16 18.91
CA HIS A 174 -14.65 -9.66 20.11
C HIS A 174 -14.46 -8.71 21.29
N THR A 175 -13.21 -8.30 21.57
CA THR A 175 -12.89 -7.35 22.64
C THR A 175 -13.57 -6.00 22.43
N GLU A 176 -13.57 -5.48 21.19
CA GLU A 176 -14.30 -4.24 20.85
C GLU A 176 -15.79 -4.36 21.19
N ARG A 177 -16.41 -5.48 20.83
CA ARG A 177 -17.83 -5.73 21.14
C ARG A 177 -18.08 -5.79 22.64
N GLN A 178 -17.20 -6.46 23.40
CA GLN A 178 -17.31 -6.53 24.85
C GLN A 178 -17.22 -5.15 25.50
N ILE A 179 -16.24 -4.33 25.07
CA ILE A 179 -16.10 -2.96 25.56
C ILE A 179 -17.38 -2.17 25.28
N ARG A 180 -17.89 -2.21 24.04
CA ARG A 180 -19.12 -1.49 23.68
C ARG A 180 -20.32 -1.93 24.52
N GLU A 181 -20.48 -3.22 24.76
CA GLU A 181 -21.59 -3.74 25.56
C GLU A 181 -21.47 -3.30 27.04
N GLN A 182 -20.27 -3.34 27.62
CA GLN A 182 -20.06 -2.86 28.98
C GLN A 182 -20.35 -1.36 29.12
N PHE A 183 -19.94 -0.54 28.16
CA PHE A 183 -20.26 0.89 28.16
C PHE A 183 -21.76 1.14 27.99
N LYS A 184 -22.43 0.35 27.15
CA LYS A 184 -23.88 0.43 26.99
C LYS A 184 -24.62 0.14 28.29
N GLN A 185 -24.21 -0.91 29.02
CA GLN A 185 -24.77 -1.23 30.34
C GLN A 185 -24.55 -0.10 31.35
N LEU A 186 -23.35 0.49 31.36
CA LEU A 186 -23.04 1.62 32.22
C LEU A 186 -23.91 2.85 31.90
N HIS A 187 -24.09 3.19 30.62
CA HIS A 187 -24.96 4.29 30.22
C HIS A 187 -26.42 4.06 30.61
N GLN A 188 -26.91 2.84 30.47
CA GLN A 188 -28.26 2.49 30.91
C GLN A 188 -28.42 2.67 32.42
N PHE A 189 -27.48 2.16 33.21
CA PHE A 189 -27.48 2.33 34.67
C PHE A 189 -27.50 3.81 35.07
N LEU A 190 -26.67 4.64 34.43
CA LEU A 190 -26.61 6.07 34.74
C LEU A 190 -27.93 6.79 34.41
N ALA A 191 -28.56 6.45 33.28
CA ALA A 191 -29.84 7.04 32.89
C ALA A 191 -30.97 6.65 33.86
N GLU A 192 -31.01 5.38 34.29
CA GLU A 192 -31.97 4.89 35.28
C GLU A 192 -31.78 5.58 36.64
N GLU A 193 -30.53 5.74 37.09
CA GLU A 193 -30.19 6.43 38.35
C GLU A 193 -30.52 7.93 38.28
N GLU A 194 -30.27 8.59 37.15
CA GLU A 194 -30.63 10.00 36.92
C GLU A 194 -32.14 10.20 37.00
N GLU A 195 -32.91 9.38 36.28
CA GLU A 195 -34.39 9.48 36.29
C GLU A 195 -34.96 9.21 37.69
N ALA A 196 -34.43 8.23 38.41
CA ALA A 196 -34.85 7.94 39.78
C ALA A 196 -34.62 9.14 40.73
N ARG A 197 -33.47 9.81 40.61
CA ARG A 197 -33.17 11.01 41.42
C ARG A 197 -34.07 12.19 41.07
N LEU A 198 -34.33 12.42 39.78
CA LEU A 198 -35.24 13.48 39.34
C LEU A 198 -36.68 13.20 39.80
N ALA A 199 -37.12 11.95 39.78
CA ALA A 199 -38.44 11.56 40.28
C ALA A 199 -38.57 11.82 41.79
N ALA A 200 -37.57 11.43 42.59
CA ALA A 200 -37.56 11.69 44.03
C ALA A 200 -37.55 13.20 44.36
N LEU A 201 -36.85 14.01 43.55
CA LEU A 201 -36.87 15.47 43.70
C LEU A 201 -38.28 16.02 43.44
N ARG A 202 -38.93 15.62 42.34
CA ARG A 202 -40.29 16.06 41.99
C ARG A 202 -41.31 15.69 43.07
N GLU A 203 -41.23 14.48 43.61
CA GLU A 203 -42.08 14.04 44.73
C GLU A 203 -41.86 14.89 45.98
N GLY A 204 -40.60 15.17 46.32
CA GLY A 204 -40.27 16.06 47.44
C GLY A 204 -40.75 17.50 47.25
N GLU A 205 -40.73 18.02 46.02
CA GLU A 205 -41.29 19.33 45.67
C GLU A 205 -42.82 19.37 45.78
N GLU A 206 -43.49 18.33 45.28
CA GLU A 206 -44.95 18.15 45.42
C GLU A 206 -45.37 18.14 46.88
N GLN A 207 -44.70 17.32 47.71
CA GLN A 207 -45.01 17.21 49.13
C GLN A 207 -44.83 18.55 49.84
N LYS A 208 -43.72 19.26 49.59
CA LYS A 208 -43.48 20.58 50.19
C LYS A 208 -44.52 21.60 49.75
N ARG A 209 -44.94 21.57 48.48
CA ARG A 209 -45.98 22.48 47.97
C ARG A 209 -47.32 22.20 48.65
N GLY A 210 -47.75 20.94 48.71
CA GLY A 210 -48.98 20.56 49.41
C GLY A 210 -48.98 20.98 50.88
N MET A 211 -47.87 20.76 51.60
CA MET A 211 -47.73 21.22 52.99
C MET A 211 -47.82 22.75 53.13
N MET A 212 -47.34 23.52 52.14
CA MET A 212 -47.46 24.97 52.15
C MET A 212 -48.88 25.43 51.87
N GLU A 213 -49.59 24.78 50.94
CA GLU A 213 -51.01 25.04 50.66
C GLU A 213 -51.86 24.80 51.91
N GLU A 214 -51.69 23.66 52.60
CA GLU A 214 -52.39 23.36 53.85
C GLU A 214 -52.15 24.41 54.94
N LYS A 215 -50.88 24.85 55.10
CA LYS A 215 -50.52 25.91 56.05
C LYS A 215 -51.13 27.25 55.67
N MET A 216 -51.14 27.60 54.38
CA MET A 216 -51.74 28.84 53.88
C MET A 216 -53.25 28.85 54.10
N GLU A 217 -53.93 27.74 53.87
CA GLU A 217 -55.35 27.58 54.16
C GLU A 217 -55.65 27.70 55.66
N ALA A 218 -54.83 27.06 56.51
CA ALA A 218 -54.97 27.16 57.96
C ALA A 218 -54.83 28.62 58.44
N LEU A 219 -53.78 29.32 57.97
CA LEU A 219 -53.58 30.74 58.27
C LEU A 219 -54.73 31.61 57.75
N SER A 220 -55.27 31.32 56.56
CA SER A 220 -56.42 32.04 56.01
C SER A 220 -57.67 31.87 56.87
N ARG A 221 -57.91 30.65 57.40
CA ARG A 221 -59.00 30.38 58.35
C ARG A 221 -58.82 31.16 59.66
N GLU A 222 -57.59 31.21 60.19
CA GLU A 222 -57.27 32.00 61.39
C GLU A 222 -57.49 33.51 61.17
N ILE A 223 -57.04 34.05 60.03
CA ILE A 223 -57.26 35.46 59.66
C ILE A 223 -58.76 35.76 59.59
N ALA A 224 -59.56 34.88 58.97
CA ALA A 224 -61.00 35.06 58.88
C ALA A 224 -61.65 35.07 60.27
N ALA A 225 -61.30 34.11 61.13
CA ALA A 225 -61.81 34.04 62.50
C ALA A 225 -61.42 35.26 63.35
N LEU A 226 -60.18 35.72 63.25
CA LEU A 226 -59.72 36.95 63.91
C LEU A 226 -60.45 38.18 63.37
N SER A 227 -60.63 38.28 62.06
CA SER A 227 -61.36 39.39 61.42
C SER A 227 -62.83 39.45 61.88
N ASP A 228 -63.49 38.30 62.00
CA ASP A 228 -64.85 38.21 62.53
C ASP A 228 -64.91 38.62 64.00
N THR A 229 -63.91 38.23 64.80
CA THR A 229 -63.80 38.64 66.21
C THR A 229 -63.61 40.15 66.33
N VAL A 230 -62.71 40.76 65.55
CA VAL A 230 -62.51 42.21 65.51
C VAL A 230 -63.82 42.91 65.19
N ARG A 231 -64.51 42.48 64.12
CA ARG A 231 -65.80 43.05 63.70
C ARG A 231 -66.88 42.96 64.79
N ALA A 232 -66.94 41.82 65.49
CA ALA A 232 -67.88 41.64 66.61
C ALA A 232 -67.55 42.58 67.77
N THR A 233 -66.27 42.69 68.16
CA THR A 233 -65.84 43.62 69.23
C THR A 233 -66.06 45.09 68.88
N GLU A 234 -65.90 45.47 67.61
CA GLU A 234 -66.20 46.81 67.11
C GLU A 234 -67.71 47.10 67.17
N ALA A 235 -68.55 46.13 66.80
CA ALA A 235 -70.01 46.24 66.88
C ALA A 235 -70.53 46.31 68.33
N ASP A 236 -69.87 45.61 69.26
CA ASP A 236 -70.16 45.63 70.70
C ASP A 236 -69.59 46.87 71.42
N CYS A 237 -68.83 47.72 70.72
CA CYS A 237 -68.31 49.00 71.22
C CYS A 237 -69.14 50.27 70.86
N PRO A 238 -70.47 50.39 71.12
CA PRO A 238 -71.14 51.69 71.08
C PRO A 238 -70.87 52.63 72.27
N SER A 239 -69.95 52.33 73.20
CA SER A 239 -69.90 53.03 74.51
C SER A 239 -68.57 53.63 74.96
N LEU A 240 -67.48 53.58 74.18
CA LEU A 240 -66.20 54.20 74.57
C LEU A 240 -65.84 55.52 73.85
N ILE A 241 -66.72 56.07 73.02
CA ILE A 241 -66.54 57.43 72.44
C ILE A 241 -67.58 58.44 72.98
N ASN A 242 -68.65 57.99 73.65
CA ASN A 242 -69.72 58.90 74.15
C ASN A 242 -69.67 59.23 75.66
N SER A 243 -68.63 58.84 76.41
CA SER A 243 -68.56 59.07 77.86
C SER A 243 -67.55 60.12 78.33
N SER A 244 -66.84 60.84 77.45
CA SER A 244 -65.77 61.77 77.87
C SER A 244 -65.91 63.24 77.46
N PHE A 245 -67.05 63.72 76.96
CA PHE A 245 -67.27 65.17 76.74
C PHE A 245 -68.63 65.65 77.26
N ASN A 246 -68.76 65.76 78.58
CA ASN A 246 -69.76 66.64 79.18
C ASN A 246 -69.18 67.32 80.42
N ILE A 247 -68.22 68.23 80.21
CA ILE A 247 -67.79 69.20 81.22
C ILE A 247 -68.61 70.47 81.00
N LYS A 248 -69.52 70.72 81.95
CA LYS A 248 -70.24 71.99 82.19
C LYS A 248 -69.37 73.22 81.89
N ARG A 249 -69.86 74.14 81.05
CA ARG A 249 -69.52 75.57 81.16
C ARG A 249 -70.66 76.29 81.88
N PRO A 250 -70.39 77.10 82.92
CA PRO A 250 -71.41 77.80 83.68
C PRO A 250 -71.91 79.06 82.96
N ALA A 251 -73.08 79.51 83.40
CA ALA A 251 -73.80 80.70 82.96
C ALA A 251 -73.05 82.01 83.22
N GLY A 252 -73.30 83.01 82.36
CA GLY A 252 -72.86 84.40 82.51
C GLY A 252 -73.65 85.33 81.59
N SER A 253 -74.42 86.20 82.24
CA SER A 253 -75.36 87.25 81.79
C SER A 253 -74.81 88.42 80.95
N LEU A 254 -75.75 89.25 80.42
CA LEU A 254 -75.70 90.61 79.85
C LEU A 254 -75.62 90.65 78.31
N THR A 255 -76.52 91.25 77.53
CA THR A 255 -77.62 92.24 77.75
C THR A 255 -78.79 91.95 76.82
#